data_AF-A0A8R2F930-F1
#
_entry.id   AF-A0A8R2F930-F1
#
_cell.length_a   1.000
_cell.length_b   1.000
_cell.length_c   1.000
_cell.angle_alpha   90.00
_cell.angle_beta   90.00
_cell.angle_gamma   90.00
#
_symmetry.space_group_name_H-M   'P 1'
#
loop_
_entity.id
_entity.type
_entity.pdbx_description
1 polymer ?
#
loop_
_entity_poly.entity_id
_entity_poly.type
_entity_poly.pdbx_seq_one_letter_code
_entity_poly.pdbx_strand_id
1 'polypeptide(L)'
;MATKVVHLEVVSELSTFLAAFDRFIACQGSPHDAFFDCGTNFVGAAQYLRTLVNDPTIRHALTSHVSYVWHFNPPSAPHFGGLWEAAVRSFKTLLMRLVGVHTFSWEEMTIALCRIEAVLNSLPLTPMSSSSMDVDYLTPGNFLIGQPLLAVPNVSIAESCTRVVNRWKLLHQCHQSFWRRWSTEYLSSLQVRAK
;
A
#
# COMPACT_ATOMS: atom_id res chain seq x y z
N MET A 1 -19.68 3.73 2.78
CA MET A 1 -18.46 3.88 3.60
C MET A 1 -17.40 3.01 2.95
N ALA A 2 -16.52 3.60 2.14
CA ALA A 2 -15.58 2.86 1.30
C ALA A 2 -14.27 2.63 2.06
N THR A 3 -13.87 1.38 2.20
CA THR A 3 -12.61 0.96 2.83
C THR A 3 -11.43 1.60 2.11
N LYS A 4 -10.46 2.11 2.86
CA LYS A 4 -9.24 2.72 2.32
C LYS A 4 -8.10 1.71 2.36
N VAL A 5 -7.87 1.05 1.24
CA VAL A 5 -6.77 0.11 1.05
C VAL A 5 -5.63 0.81 0.32
N VAL A 6 -4.40 0.54 0.74
CA VAL A 6 -3.18 1.02 0.08
C VAL A 6 -2.47 -0.16 -0.57
N HIS A 7 -1.95 0.05 -1.77
CA HIS A 7 -0.99 -0.84 -2.42
C HIS A 7 0.30 -0.06 -2.70
N LEU A 8 1.44 -0.65 -2.38
CA LEU A 8 2.76 -0.05 -2.53
C LEU A 8 3.65 -0.94 -3.39
N GLU A 9 4.32 -0.32 -4.36
CA GLU A 9 5.14 -1.06 -5.30
C GLU A 9 6.43 -0.30 -5.64
N VAL A 10 7.54 -1.02 -5.76
CA VAL A 10 8.80 -0.46 -6.23
C VAL A 10 8.81 -0.52 -7.75
N VAL A 11 9.08 0.62 -8.38
CA VAL A 11 9.22 0.77 -9.82
C VAL A 11 10.61 1.34 -10.13
N SER A 12 11.21 0.91 -11.25
CA SER A 12 12.56 1.34 -11.61
C SER A 12 12.56 2.75 -12.18
N GLU A 13 11.49 3.10 -12.91
CA GLU A 13 11.33 4.39 -13.58
C GLU A 13 9.85 4.78 -13.67
N LEU A 14 9.57 6.08 -13.84
CA LEU A 14 8.20 6.60 -14.03
C LEU A 14 7.52 6.05 -15.29
N SER A 15 8.32 5.67 -16.30
CA SER A 15 7.88 5.06 -17.57
C SER A 15 7.26 3.68 -17.39
N THR A 16 7.58 2.98 -16.29
CA THR A 16 7.12 1.61 -16.00
C THR A 16 5.74 1.54 -15.34
N PHE A 17 5.00 2.65 -15.31
CA PHE A 17 3.67 2.73 -14.70
C PHE A 17 2.69 1.67 -15.22
N LEU A 18 2.64 1.41 -16.54
CA LEU A 18 1.74 0.40 -17.10
C LEU A 18 2.01 -1.00 -16.51
N ALA A 19 3.28 -1.39 -16.37
CA ALA A 19 3.66 -2.67 -15.79
C ALA A 19 3.34 -2.75 -14.28
N ALA A 20 3.38 -1.63 -13.56
CA ALA A 20 2.92 -1.56 -12.17
C ALA A 20 1.39 -1.64 -12.07
N PHE A 21 0.69 -0.96 -12.98
CA PHE A 21 -0.77 -0.98 -13.04
C PHE A 21 -1.33 -2.37 -13.40
N ASP A 22 -0.68 -3.08 -14.32
CA ASP A 22 -1.04 -4.46 -14.66
C ASP A 22 -0.86 -5.40 -13.46
N ARG A 23 0.24 -5.26 -12.70
CA ARG A 23 0.46 -6.04 -11.47
C ARG A 23 -0.56 -5.71 -10.39
N PHE A 24 -0.90 -4.43 -10.24
CA PHE A 24 -1.98 -4.00 -9.34
C PHE A 24 -3.31 -4.67 -9.72
N ILE A 25 -3.71 -4.64 -10.99
CA ILE A 25 -4.96 -5.27 -11.47
C ILE A 25 -4.93 -6.77 -11.26
N ALA A 26 -3.80 -7.43 -11.54
CA ALA A 26 -3.66 -8.87 -11.33
C ALA A 26 -3.83 -9.29 -9.87
N CYS A 27 -3.42 -8.44 -8.92
CA CYS A 27 -3.49 -8.73 -7.49
C CYS A 27 -4.81 -8.28 -6.84
N GLN A 28 -5.34 -7.11 -7.23
CA GLN A 28 -6.46 -6.45 -6.55
C GLN A 28 -7.76 -6.48 -7.36
N GLY A 29 -7.69 -6.94 -8.61
CA GLY A 29 -8.80 -6.87 -9.56
C GLY A 29 -8.85 -5.54 -10.31
N SER A 30 -9.66 -5.54 -11.36
CA SER A 30 -9.81 -4.38 -12.24
C SER A 30 -10.64 -3.28 -11.56
N PRO A 31 -10.12 -2.05 -11.38
CA PRO A 31 -10.94 -0.95 -10.90
C PRO A 31 -11.96 -0.53 -11.96
N HIS A 32 -13.12 -0.06 -11.51
CA HIS A 32 -14.11 0.58 -12.38
C HIS A 32 -13.74 2.05 -12.64
N ASP A 33 -13.50 2.81 -11.58
CA ASP A 33 -13.04 4.21 -11.64
C ASP A 33 -11.60 4.32 -11.13
N ALA A 34 -10.76 5.04 -11.86
CA ALA A 34 -9.37 5.29 -11.50
C ALA A 34 -9.08 6.80 -11.59
N PHE A 35 -8.61 7.39 -10.49
CA PHE A 35 -8.35 8.82 -10.36
C PHE A 35 -6.84 9.08 -10.34
N PHE A 36 -6.38 10.04 -11.13
CA PHE A 36 -4.97 10.41 -11.26
C PHE A 36 -4.79 11.93 -11.27
N ASP A 37 -3.59 12.38 -10.94
CA ASP A 37 -3.16 13.72 -11.30
C ASP A 37 -2.80 13.81 -12.80
N CYS A 38 -2.58 15.03 -13.29
CA CYS A 38 -2.20 15.27 -14.69
C CYS A 38 -0.72 14.97 -15.00
N GLY A 39 -0.09 14.06 -14.25
CA GLY A 39 1.25 13.56 -14.55
C GLY A 39 1.31 13.00 -15.97
N THR A 40 2.38 13.34 -16.71
CA THR A 40 2.52 12.98 -18.12
C THR A 40 2.56 11.47 -18.35
N ASN A 41 3.09 10.72 -17.39
CA ASN A 41 3.08 9.26 -17.38
C ASN A 41 1.66 8.69 -17.33
N PHE A 42 0.78 9.23 -16.49
CA PHE A 42 -0.61 8.77 -16.36
C PHE A 42 -1.45 9.17 -17.57
N VAL A 43 -1.28 10.40 -18.07
CA VAL A 43 -1.97 10.89 -19.26
C VAL A 43 -1.59 10.04 -20.48
N GLY A 44 -0.30 9.77 -20.68
CA GLY A 44 0.18 8.93 -21.77
C GLY A 44 -0.30 7.48 -21.67
N ALA A 45 -0.27 6.90 -20.46
CA ALA A 45 -0.77 5.55 -20.22
C ALA A 45 -2.28 5.42 -20.50
N ALA A 46 -3.08 6.39 -20.06
CA ALA A 46 -4.51 6.42 -20.33
C ALA A 46 -4.80 6.54 -21.83
N GLN A 47 -4.04 7.37 -22.56
CA GLN A 47 -4.17 7.50 -24.01
C GLN A 47 -3.83 6.19 -24.72
N TYR A 48 -2.72 5.55 -24.35
CA TYR A 48 -2.29 4.27 -24.90
C TYR A 48 -3.33 3.15 -24.69
N LEU A 49 -3.82 3.00 -23.46
CA LEU A 49 -4.85 2.00 -23.16
C LEU A 49 -6.17 2.28 -23.87
N ARG A 50 -6.57 3.54 -23.98
CA ARG A 50 -7.76 3.93 -24.78
C ARG A 50 -7.59 3.58 -26.26
N THR A 51 -6.41 3.76 -26.84
CA THR A 51 -6.17 3.36 -28.24
C THR A 51 -6.24 1.84 -28.41
N LEU A 52 -5.68 1.09 -27.47
CA LEU A 52 -5.67 -0.37 -27.49
C LEU A 52 -7.08 -0.97 -27.38
N VAL A 53 -7.90 -0.45 -26.45
CA VAL A 53 -9.28 -0.90 -26.23
C VAL A 53 -10.21 -0.52 -27.38
N ASN A 54 -9.92 0.57 -28.11
CA ASN A 54 -10.71 0.98 -29.27
C ASN A 54 -10.24 0.37 -30.58
N ASP A 55 -9.12 -0.37 -30.58
CA ASP A 55 -8.64 -1.08 -31.76
C ASP A 55 -9.64 -2.19 -32.13
N PRO A 56 -10.23 -2.17 -33.33
CA PRO A 56 -11.21 -3.16 -33.75
C PRO A 56 -10.66 -4.59 -33.76
N THR A 57 -9.36 -4.78 -33.98
CA THR A 57 -8.72 -6.11 -34.00
C THR A 57 -8.62 -6.72 -32.60
N ILE A 58 -8.38 -5.89 -31.58
CA ILE A 58 -8.20 -6.30 -30.18
C ILE A 58 -9.55 -6.39 -29.47
N ARG A 59 -10.53 -5.56 -29.85
CA ARG A 59 -11.89 -5.56 -29.31
C ARG A 59 -12.56 -6.93 -29.32
N HIS A 60 -12.27 -7.75 -30.33
CA HIS A 60 -12.82 -9.10 -30.45
C HIS A 60 -12.16 -10.12 -29.50
N ALA A 61 -10.93 -9.87 -29.05
CA ALA A 61 -10.19 -10.73 -28.13
C ALA A 61 -10.46 -10.40 -26.66
N LEU A 62 -10.92 -9.19 -26.35
CA LEU A 62 -11.36 -8.80 -25.01
C LEU A 62 -12.72 -9.45 -24.72
N THR A 63 -12.71 -10.59 -24.04
CA THR A 63 -13.90 -11.40 -23.67
C THR A 63 -14.90 -10.65 -22.76
N SER A 64 -14.49 -9.53 -22.18
CA SER A 64 -15.31 -8.65 -21.35
C SER A 64 -14.96 -7.20 -21.69
N HIS A 65 -15.96 -6.31 -21.66
CA HIS A 65 -15.71 -4.87 -21.79
C HIS A 65 -14.88 -4.42 -20.59
N VAL A 66 -13.57 -4.34 -20.76
CA VAL A 66 -12.67 -3.72 -19.80
C VAL A 66 -12.89 -2.21 -19.90
N SER A 67 -13.86 -1.69 -19.13
CA SER A 67 -14.15 -0.25 -19.07
C SER A 67 -13.48 0.35 -17.83
N TYR A 68 -12.29 0.92 -18.02
CA TYR A 68 -11.68 1.80 -17.02
C TYR A 68 -12.18 3.22 -17.24
N VAL A 69 -12.83 3.81 -16.23
CA VAL A 69 -13.12 5.25 -16.25
C VAL A 69 -11.94 5.98 -15.63
N TRP A 70 -11.13 6.60 -16.49
CA TRP A 70 -9.98 7.41 -16.08
C TRP A 70 -10.43 8.84 -15.79
N HIS A 71 -10.25 9.27 -14.55
CA HIS A 71 -10.51 10.62 -14.08
C HIS A 71 -9.18 11.33 -13.83
N PHE A 72 -9.05 12.54 -14.36
CA PHE A 72 -7.88 13.40 -14.12
C PHE A 72 -8.30 14.63 -13.34
N ASN A 73 -7.49 15.00 -12.34
CA ASN A 73 -7.75 16.20 -11.57
C ASN A 73 -7.78 17.45 -12.48
N PRO A 74 -8.68 18.41 -12.24
CA PRO A 74 -8.61 19.69 -12.91
C PRO A 74 -7.25 20.35 -12.69
N PRO A 75 -6.70 21.07 -13.69
CA PRO A 75 -5.47 21.84 -13.51
C PRO A 75 -5.58 22.75 -12.28
N SER A 76 -4.55 22.77 -11.44
CA SER A 76 -4.49 23.61 -10.23
C SER A 76 -5.51 23.29 -9.13
N ALA A 77 -6.07 22.07 -9.11
CA ALA A 77 -6.97 21.60 -8.05
C ALA A 77 -6.35 20.49 -7.18
N PRO A 78 -5.26 20.78 -6.41
CA PRO A 78 -4.53 19.77 -5.63
C PRO A 78 -5.39 19.13 -4.51
N HIS A 79 -6.45 19.81 -4.07
CA HIS A 79 -7.35 19.30 -3.04
C HIS A 79 -8.07 18.01 -3.42
N PHE A 80 -8.22 17.69 -4.71
CA PHE A 80 -8.75 16.40 -5.17
C PHE A 80 -7.82 15.23 -4.81
N GLY A 81 -6.54 15.50 -4.52
CA GLY A 81 -5.53 14.50 -4.17
C GLY A 81 -5.34 14.19 -2.70
N GLY A 82 -6.08 14.87 -1.81
CA GLY A 82 -5.82 14.78 -0.37
C GLY A 82 -5.84 13.36 0.20
N LEU A 83 -6.65 12.45 -0.37
CA LEU A 83 -6.74 11.07 0.10
C LEU A 83 -5.43 10.28 -0.14
N TRP A 84 -4.93 10.27 -1.38
CA TRP A 84 -3.68 9.56 -1.67
C TRP A 84 -2.46 10.32 -1.18
N GLU A 85 -2.51 11.65 -1.10
CA GLU A 85 -1.45 12.45 -0.47
C GLU A 85 -1.29 12.12 1.03
N ALA A 86 -2.40 11.93 1.75
CA ALA A 86 -2.37 11.46 3.13
C ALA A 86 -1.77 10.05 3.24
N ALA A 87 -2.12 9.13 2.34
CA ALA A 87 -1.54 7.80 2.28
C ALA A 87 -0.02 7.86 1.99
N VAL A 88 0.41 8.69 1.04
CA VAL A 88 1.83 8.92 0.70
C VAL A 88 2.59 9.50 1.91
N ARG A 89 1.99 10.43 2.65
CA ARG A 89 2.59 10.99 3.87
C ARG A 89 2.79 9.92 4.95
N SER A 90 1.78 9.10 5.19
CA SER A 90 1.86 7.98 6.14
C SER A 90 2.94 6.99 5.71
N PHE A 91 2.93 6.57 4.44
CA PHE A 91 3.95 5.71 3.85
C PHE A 91 5.37 6.26 4.07
N LYS A 92 5.64 7.52 3.67
CA LYS A 92 6.97 8.13 3.82
C LYS A 92 7.44 8.12 5.28
N THR A 93 6.53 8.38 6.21
CA THR A 93 6.84 8.36 7.64
C THR A 93 7.24 6.97 8.11
N LEU A 94 6.52 5.92 7.69
CA LEU A 94 6.84 4.54 8.04
C LEU A 94 8.13 4.07 7.36
N LEU A 95 8.34 4.44 6.09
CA LEU A 95 9.55 4.10 5.34
C LEU A 95 10.80 4.70 5.98
N MET A 96 10.79 6.00 6.30
CA MET A 96 11.93 6.66 6.95
C MET A 96 12.27 6.02 8.31
N ARG A 97 11.25 5.58 9.06
CA ARG A 97 11.43 4.89 10.34
C ARG A 97 12.00 3.48 10.18
N LEU A 98 11.64 2.79 9.10
CA LEU A 98 12.05 1.41 8.84
C LEU A 98 13.45 1.33 8.20
N VAL A 99 13.74 2.21 7.24
CA VAL A 99 15.05 2.27 6.54
C VAL A 99 16.12 2.85 7.47
N GLY A 100 15.80 3.89 8.25
CA GLY A 100 16.75 4.55 9.13
C GLY A 100 17.95 5.09 8.36
N VAL A 101 19.15 4.59 8.66
CA VAL A 101 20.42 4.99 8.01
C VAL A 101 20.92 3.96 6.98
N HIS A 102 20.15 2.90 6.71
CA HIS A 102 20.57 1.81 5.85
C HIS A 102 20.21 2.06 4.37
N THR A 103 20.98 1.47 3.46
CA THR A 103 20.64 1.43 2.03
C THR A 103 20.12 0.05 1.66
N PHE A 104 18.95 0.01 1.03
CA PHE A 104 18.31 -1.24 0.63
C PHE A 104 18.61 -1.57 -0.83
N SER A 105 18.83 -2.85 -1.09
CA SER A 105 18.75 -3.42 -2.43
C SER A 105 17.30 -3.43 -2.92
N TRP A 106 17.11 -3.73 -4.20
CA TRP A 106 15.77 -3.81 -4.81
C TRP A 106 14.85 -4.77 -4.04
N GLU A 107 15.30 -6.01 -3.81
CA GLU A 107 14.52 -7.04 -3.10
C GLU A 107 14.19 -6.61 -1.67
N GLU A 108 15.14 -6.00 -0.97
CA GLU A 108 14.92 -5.49 0.38
C GLU A 108 13.90 -4.35 0.43
N MET A 109 13.94 -3.45 -0.56
CA MET A 109 12.96 -2.38 -0.69
C MET A 109 11.57 -2.97 -0.96
N THR A 110 11.45 -3.96 -1.83
CA THR A 110 10.18 -4.66 -2.09
C THR A 110 9.60 -5.27 -0.82
N ILE A 111 10.42 -6.00 -0.05
CA ILE A 111 10.01 -6.59 1.23
C ILE A 111 9.59 -5.52 2.24
N ALA A 112 10.34 -4.41 2.30
CA ALA A 112 10.02 -3.27 3.16
C ALA A 112 8.66 -2.65 2.81
N LEU A 113 8.39 -2.44 1.52
CA LEU A 113 7.10 -1.93 1.05
C LEU A 113 5.95 -2.88 1.37
N CYS A 114 6.09 -4.19 1.13
CA CYS A 114 5.05 -5.16 1.48
C CYS A 114 4.71 -5.13 2.98
N ARG A 115 5.71 -4.96 3.85
CA ARG A 115 5.49 -4.84 5.30
C ARG A 115 4.80 -3.53 5.67
N ILE A 116 5.21 -2.41 5.07
CA ILE A 116 4.56 -1.12 5.31
C ILE A 116 3.12 -1.12 4.81
N GLU A 117 2.87 -1.71 3.64
CA GLU A 117 1.53 -1.94 3.09
C GLU A 117 0.67 -2.74 4.07
N ALA A 118 1.18 -3.87 4.59
CA ALA A 118 0.48 -4.67 5.59
C ALA A 118 0.13 -3.85 6.85
N VAL A 119 1.02 -2.97 7.29
CA VAL A 119 0.78 -2.09 8.45
C VAL A 119 -0.28 -1.05 8.15
N LEU A 120 -0.19 -0.35 7.01
CA LEU A 120 -1.19 0.64 6.60
C LEU A 120 -2.57 0.01 6.47
N ASN A 121 -2.63 -1.20 5.91
CA ASN A 121 -3.87 -1.95 5.76
C ASN A 121 -4.31 -2.65 7.06
N SER A 122 -3.50 -2.69 8.11
CA SER A 122 -3.89 -3.21 9.43
C SER A 122 -4.27 -2.09 10.42
N LEU A 123 -4.31 -0.83 9.97
CA LEU A 123 -4.75 0.28 10.81
C LEU A 123 -6.24 0.11 11.16
N PRO A 124 -6.63 0.10 12.46
CA PRO A 124 -8.02 -0.04 12.87
C PRO A 124 -8.86 1.15 12.35
N LEU A 125 -9.96 0.82 11.65
CA LEU A 125 -10.95 1.78 11.13
C LEU A 125 -12.01 2.08 12.18
N THR A 126 -12.57 1.03 12.78
CA THR A 126 -13.67 1.12 13.76
C THR A 126 -13.63 -0.10 14.68
N PRO A 127 -13.95 0.01 15.99
CA PRO A 127 -14.22 -1.16 16.82
C PRO A 127 -15.36 -1.99 16.23
N MET A 128 -15.22 -3.32 16.24
CA MET A 128 -16.26 -4.24 15.73
C MET A 128 -17.44 -4.40 16.69
N SER A 129 -17.28 -3.99 17.94
CA SER A 129 -18.26 -4.12 19.01
C SER A 129 -18.36 -2.82 19.81
N SER A 130 -19.55 -2.54 20.34
CA SER A 130 -19.76 -1.44 21.30
C SER A 130 -19.44 -1.84 22.74
N SER A 131 -19.07 -3.10 22.96
CA SER A 131 -18.70 -3.60 24.29
C SER A 131 -17.29 -3.10 24.64
N SER A 132 -17.08 -2.65 25.88
CA SER A 132 -15.77 -2.19 26.37
C SER A 132 -14.78 -3.34 26.62
N MET A 133 -15.20 -4.59 26.38
CA MET A 133 -14.42 -5.81 26.63
C MET A 133 -13.90 -6.44 25.33
N ASP A 134 -14.49 -6.09 24.17
CA ASP A 134 -14.01 -6.55 22.87
C ASP A 134 -12.88 -5.64 22.37
N VAL A 135 -11.70 -6.23 22.15
CA VAL A 135 -10.51 -5.55 21.63
C VAL A 135 -10.41 -5.73 20.09
N ASP A 136 -11.48 -6.20 19.46
CA ASP A 136 -11.51 -6.48 18.03
C ASP A 136 -11.85 -5.21 17.23
N TYR A 137 -11.00 -4.91 16.25
CA TYR A 137 -11.13 -3.74 15.38
C TYR A 137 -11.16 -4.16 13.91
N LEU A 138 -12.02 -3.51 13.13
CA LEU A 138 -12.10 -3.69 11.70
C LEU A 138 -10.93 -2.97 11.04
N THR A 139 -10.10 -3.66 10.26
CA THR A 139 -8.99 -3.07 9.51
C THR A 139 -9.25 -3.14 8.00
N PRO A 140 -8.60 -2.32 7.16
CA PRO A 140 -8.67 -2.50 5.70
C PRO A 140 -8.29 -3.92 5.24
N GLY A 141 -7.37 -4.57 5.94
CA GLY A 141 -6.93 -5.95 5.69
C GLY A 141 -8.04 -6.97 5.88
N ASN A 142 -8.98 -6.74 6.81
CA ASN A 142 -10.17 -7.57 6.95
C ASN A 142 -11.04 -7.56 5.68
N PHE A 143 -11.05 -6.47 4.92
CA PHE A 143 -11.78 -6.39 3.65
C PHE A 143 -11.01 -7.00 2.47
N LEU A 144 -9.68 -7.06 2.55
CA LEU A 144 -8.84 -7.63 1.49
C LEU A 144 -8.77 -9.16 1.57
N ILE A 145 -8.59 -9.71 2.78
CA ILE A 145 -8.28 -11.14 2.98
C ILE A 145 -9.23 -11.81 4.00
N GLY A 146 -10.17 -11.07 4.61
CA GLY A 146 -11.10 -11.61 5.61
C GLY A 146 -10.52 -11.72 7.04
N GLN A 147 -9.25 -11.35 7.25
CA GLN A 147 -8.56 -11.42 8.55
C GLN A 147 -7.48 -10.31 8.67
N PRO A 148 -6.99 -9.99 9.87
CA PRO A 148 -5.85 -9.08 10.05
C PRO A 148 -4.60 -9.60 9.34
N LEU A 149 -3.91 -8.74 8.57
CA LEU A 149 -2.78 -9.13 7.69
C LEU A 149 -1.53 -9.63 8.44
N LEU A 150 -1.44 -9.37 9.76
CA LEU A 150 -0.26 -9.65 10.57
C LEU A 150 -0.52 -10.79 11.56
N ALA A 151 -0.65 -12.01 11.05
CA ALA A 151 -0.71 -13.23 11.86
C ALA A 151 0.54 -14.10 11.68
N VAL A 152 1.73 -13.55 11.96
CA VAL A 152 2.89 -14.38 12.35
C VAL A 152 3.63 -13.69 13.50
N PRO A 153 3.65 -14.26 14.73
CA PRO A 153 4.43 -13.71 15.82
C PRO A 153 5.93 -13.79 15.48
N ASN A 154 6.62 -12.65 15.52
CA ASN A 154 8.06 -12.58 15.27
C ASN A 154 8.83 -13.25 16.43
N VAL A 155 9.57 -14.31 16.12
CA VAL A 155 10.55 -14.90 17.06
C VAL A 155 11.78 -13.99 17.10
N SER A 156 12.26 -13.60 18.30
CA SER A 156 13.49 -12.81 18.43
C SER A 156 14.68 -13.64 17.94
N ILE A 157 15.36 -13.16 16.89
CA ILE A 157 16.54 -13.87 16.35
C ILE A 157 17.78 -13.32 17.05
N ALA A 158 18.48 -14.18 17.80
CA ALA A 158 19.75 -13.84 18.45
C ALA A 158 20.84 -13.44 17.44
N GLU A 159 21.70 -12.51 17.83
CA GLU A 159 22.65 -11.77 16.98
C GLU A 159 23.77 -12.62 16.36
N SER A 160 23.90 -13.92 16.68
CA SER A 160 25.16 -14.68 16.51
C SER A 160 25.26 -15.66 15.33
N CYS A 161 24.54 -15.51 14.21
CA CYS A 161 24.69 -16.41 13.04
C CYS A 161 24.80 -15.65 11.72
N THR A 162 25.83 -15.99 10.95
CA THR A 162 26.63 -15.06 10.15
C THR A 162 26.50 -15.35 8.64
N ARG A 163 26.31 -14.27 7.89
CA ARG A 163 26.45 -14.07 6.42
C ARG A 163 25.18 -14.12 5.56
N VAL A 164 24.45 -15.22 5.35
CA VAL A 164 23.15 -15.17 4.61
C VAL A 164 22.01 -14.71 5.54
N VAL A 165 22.14 -15.07 6.82
CA VAL A 165 21.21 -14.74 7.89
C VAL A 165 21.30 -13.26 8.28
N ASN A 166 22.40 -12.55 7.99
CA ASN A 166 22.60 -11.16 8.45
C ASN A 166 21.66 -10.15 7.79
N ARG A 167 21.39 -10.30 6.49
CA ARG A 167 20.58 -9.34 5.74
C ARG A 167 19.08 -9.54 5.98
N TRP A 168 18.66 -10.81 6.04
CA TRP A 168 17.33 -11.16 6.54
C TRP A 168 17.13 -10.79 8.00
N LYS A 169 18.13 -11.01 8.88
CA LYS A 169 18.12 -10.53 10.26
C LYS A 169 18.02 -9.01 10.33
N LEU A 170 18.75 -8.27 9.50
CA LEU A 170 18.67 -6.81 9.44
C LEU A 170 17.24 -6.38 9.09
N LEU A 171 16.67 -6.91 8.00
CA LEU A 171 15.28 -6.65 7.63
C LEU A 171 14.32 -7.01 8.77
N HIS A 172 14.54 -8.14 9.43
CA HIS A 172 13.72 -8.61 10.54
C HIS A 172 13.86 -7.72 11.79
N GLN A 173 15.07 -7.28 12.12
CA GLN A 173 15.37 -6.36 13.23
C GLN A 173 14.80 -4.97 12.95
N CYS A 174 14.93 -4.46 11.74
CA CYS A 174 14.27 -3.22 11.28
C CYS A 174 12.76 -3.32 11.46
N HIS A 175 12.16 -4.44 11.05
CA HIS A 175 10.73 -4.69 11.21
C HIS A 175 10.30 -4.83 12.68
N GLN A 176 11.04 -5.57 13.50
CA GLN A 176 10.75 -5.70 14.93
C GLN A 176 10.90 -4.37 15.68
N SER A 177 11.92 -3.58 15.34
CA SER A 177 12.15 -2.25 15.90
C SER A 177 11.05 -1.29 15.47
N PHE A 178 10.67 -1.34 14.20
CA PHE A 178 9.51 -0.64 13.66
C PHE A 178 8.23 -1.01 14.42
N TRP A 179 7.95 -2.31 14.57
CA TRP A 179 6.71 -2.78 15.21
C TRP A 179 6.63 -2.37 16.67
N ARG A 180 7.75 -2.46 17.42
CA ARG A 180 7.83 -1.97 18.80
C ARG A 180 7.54 -0.47 18.91
N ARG A 181 8.13 0.33 18.04
CA ARG A 181 7.91 1.79 18.04
C ARG A 181 6.50 2.14 17.59
N TRP A 182 6.03 1.51 16.52
CA TRP A 182 4.69 1.73 15.98
C TRP A 182 3.63 1.33 16.99
N SER A 183 3.67 0.14 17.58
CA SER A 183 2.67 -0.27 18.56
C SER A 183 2.64 0.65 19.77
N THR A 184 3.81 1.06 20.27
CA THR A 184 3.91 1.97 21.42
C THR A 184 3.36 3.37 21.10
N GLU A 185 3.81 3.97 19.99
CA GLU A 185 3.43 5.33 19.61
C GLU A 185 1.99 5.39 19.10
N TYR A 186 1.56 4.42 18.30
CA TYR A 186 0.22 4.39 17.70
C TYR A 186 -0.87 4.06 18.72
N LEU A 187 -0.68 3.04 19.58
CA LEU A 187 -1.65 2.75 20.64
C LEU A 187 -1.81 3.94 21.59
N SER A 188 -0.73 4.67 21.88
CA SER A 188 -0.80 5.90 22.67
C SER A 188 -1.61 7.01 21.98
N SER A 189 -1.62 7.04 20.64
CA SER A 189 -2.41 8.00 19.86
C SER A 189 -3.89 7.62 19.72
N LEU A 190 -4.23 6.34 19.94
CA LEU A 190 -5.61 5.84 19.96
C LEU A 190 -6.30 6.05 21.32
N GLN A 191 -5.53 6.31 22.39
CA GLN A 191 -6.10 6.75 23.66
C GLN A 191 -6.63 8.18 23.50
N VAL A 192 -7.94 8.28 23.25
CA VAL A 192 -8.69 9.53 23.19
C VAL A 192 -8.35 10.38 24.42
N ARG A 193 -7.79 11.58 24.22
CA ARG A 193 -7.88 12.63 25.24
C ARG A 193 -9.36 12.95 25.39
N ALA A 194 -9.96 12.53 26.49
CA ALA A 194 -11.25 13.05 26.92
C ALA A 194 -11.15 14.58 26.94
N LYS A 195 -12.13 15.23 26.31
CA LYS A 195 -12.29 16.67 26.35
C LYS A 195 -12.90 17.07 27.69
#